data_AF-A0A9C9GEQ7-F1
#
_entry.id   AF-A0A9C9GEQ7-F1
#
_cell.length_a   1.000
_cell.length_b   1.000
_cell.length_c   1.000
_cell.angle_alpha   90.00
_cell.angle_beta   90.00
_cell.angle_gamma   90.00
#
_symmetry.space_group_name_H-M   'P 1'
#
loop_
_entity.id
_entity.type
_entity.pdbx_description
1 polymer ?
#
loop_
_entity_poly.entity_id
_entity_poly.type
_entity_poly.pdbx_seq_one_letter_code
_entity_poly.pdbx_strand_id
1 'polypeptide(L)'
;FVLWKFKQIDYLDFGVRRERISYGYFLALIAAVLIIGTTRGLPGSVNLGSPETMLHFVLIFLLIGLPREMFWRGFVQTYLCRQFGPLLSLIFTVLLVTAARLAIIIITEPWMINYPYTYVEAAVLVPGTALVLGFLYQRTENTIAGAFLHSIIIFLPGYIFY
;
A
#
# COMPACT_ATOMS: atom_id res chain seq x y z
N PHE A 1 22.91 4.05 -3.33
CA PHE A 1 23.91 5.12 -3.20
C PHE A 1 24.28 5.76 -4.56
N VAL A 2 24.44 5.00 -5.65
CA VAL A 2 24.85 5.53 -6.98
C VAL A 2 23.79 6.43 -7.65
N LEU A 3 22.49 6.14 -7.51
CA LEU A 3 21.41 6.91 -8.14
C LEU A 3 21.18 8.31 -7.53
N TRP A 4 21.71 8.58 -6.34
CA TRP A 4 21.64 9.89 -5.67
C TRP A 4 22.51 10.95 -6.36
N LYS A 5 23.66 10.53 -6.91
CA LYS A 5 24.64 11.44 -7.52
C LYS A 5 24.12 12.09 -8.81
N PHE A 6 23.06 11.54 -9.40
CA PHE A 6 22.48 12.00 -10.67
C PHE A 6 21.23 12.87 -10.52
N LYS A 7 20.88 13.34 -9.30
CA LYS A 7 19.65 14.12 -9.03
C LYS A 7 18.34 13.43 -9.50
N GLN A 8 18.37 12.14 -9.81
CA GLN A 8 17.20 11.41 -10.29
C GLN A 8 16.23 11.01 -9.16
N ILE A 9 16.65 11.13 -7.90
CA ILE A 9 15.85 10.80 -6.71
C ILE A 9 16.01 11.97 -5.73
N ASP A 10 14.91 12.65 -5.38
CA ASP A 10 14.91 13.53 -4.20
C ASP A 10 14.97 12.64 -2.97
N TYR A 11 15.93 12.92 -2.09
CA TYR A 11 16.26 12.10 -0.94
C TYR A 11 15.04 11.90 -0.05
N LEU A 12 14.46 10.70 -0.06
CA LEU A 12 13.46 10.25 0.91
C LEU A 12 12.46 11.36 1.27
N ASP A 13 11.86 11.99 0.25
CA ASP A 13 10.76 12.93 0.50
C ASP A 13 9.59 12.06 0.93
N PHE A 14 9.45 11.85 2.24
CA PHE A 14 8.34 11.13 2.87
C PHE A 14 6.98 11.82 2.57
N GLY A 15 6.98 12.93 1.82
CA GLY A 15 5.80 13.71 1.50
C GLY A 15 5.24 14.45 2.70
N VAL A 16 6.01 14.52 3.80
CA VAL A 16 5.61 15.18 5.05
C VAL A 16 5.87 16.67 4.92
N ARG A 17 5.13 17.33 4.03
CA ARG A 17 5.03 18.79 4.02
C ARG A 17 3.92 19.16 4.99
N ARG A 18 4.25 20.00 5.98
CA ARG A 18 3.33 20.44 7.06
C ARG A 18 1.98 20.95 6.52
N GLU A 19 2.00 21.54 5.33
CA GLU A 19 0.85 22.07 4.60
C GLU A 19 -0.10 20.99 4.03
N ARG A 20 0.38 19.76 3.81
CA ARG A 20 -0.39 18.65 3.20
C ARG A 20 -0.88 17.61 4.19
N ILE A 21 -0.56 17.78 5.48
CA ILE A 21 -0.94 16.86 6.56
C ILE A 21 -2.46 16.84 6.81
N SER A 22 -3.19 17.92 6.49
CA SER A 22 -4.65 17.94 6.65
C SER A 22 -5.40 17.27 5.48
N TYR A 23 -4.86 17.36 4.25
CA TYR A 23 -5.63 17.04 3.04
C TYR A 23 -5.56 15.56 2.60
N GLY A 24 -4.50 14.83 2.93
CA GLY A 24 -4.31 13.44 2.46
C GLY A 24 -4.83 12.35 3.40
N TYR A 25 -4.72 12.56 4.70
CA TYR A 25 -4.98 11.51 5.70
C TYR A 25 -6.47 11.22 5.88
N PHE A 26 -7.33 12.24 5.77
CA PHE A 26 -8.77 12.06 5.90
C PHE A 26 -9.38 11.32 4.71
N LEU A 27 -8.94 11.64 3.49
CA LEU A 27 -9.38 10.95 2.27
C LEU A 27 -8.85 9.50 2.23
N ALA A 28 -7.60 9.28 2.66
CA ALA A 28 -7.02 7.95 2.79
C ALA A 28 -7.79 7.10 3.81
N LEU A 29 -8.19 7.69 4.94
CA LEU A 29 -9.02 7.05 5.96
C LEU A 29 -10.40 6.69 5.41
N ILE A 30 -11.08 7.62 4.73
CA ILE A 30 -12.40 7.36 4.12
C ILE A 30 -12.30 6.28 3.03
N ALA A 31 -11.28 6.34 2.18
CA ALA A 31 -11.05 5.32 1.16
C ALA A 31 -10.74 3.95 1.79
N ALA A 32 -9.97 3.91 2.88
CA ALA A 32 -9.74 2.70 3.67
C ALA A 32 -11.06 2.10 4.13
N VAL A 33 -11.86 2.90 4.82
CA VAL A 33 -13.14 2.49 5.40
C VAL A 33 -14.13 2.03 4.33
N LEU A 34 -14.21 2.73 3.19
CA LEU A 34 -15.09 2.36 2.08
C LEU A 34 -14.65 1.08 1.38
N ILE A 35 -13.35 0.89 1.12
CA ILE A 35 -12.83 -0.34 0.50
C ILE A 35 -13.05 -1.52 1.45
N ILE A 36 -12.84 -1.32 2.75
CA ILE A 36 -13.07 -2.35 3.77
C ILE A 36 -14.55 -2.73 3.84
N GLY A 37 -15.44 -1.73 3.97
CA GLY A 37 -16.88 -1.97 4.09
C GLY A 37 -17.46 -2.64 2.86
N THR A 38 -16.96 -2.30 1.67
CA THR A 38 -17.43 -2.90 0.39
C THR A 38 -16.85 -4.27 0.12
N THR A 39 -15.62 -4.57 0.52
CA THR A 39 -14.97 -5.86 0.20
C THR A 39 -15.24 -6.96 1.21
N ARG A 40 -15.45 -6.63 2.50
CA ARG A 40 -15.45 -7.66 3.56
C ARG A 40 -16.55 -7.54 4.62
N GLY A 41 -17.43 -6.54 4.52
CA GLY A 41 -18.49 -6.28 5.51
C GLY A 41 -17.96 -5.61 6.78
N LEU A 42 -18.79 -4.75 7.40
CA LEU A 42 -18.43 -4.08 8.65
C LEU A 42 -18.61 -5.06 9.83
N PRO A 43 -17.56 -5.35 10.62
CA PRO A 43 -17.67 -6.22 11.79
C PRO A 43 -18.44 -5.51 12.91
N GLY A 44 -19.35 -6.23 13.56
CA GLY A 44 -20.18 -5.71 14.65
C GLY A 44 -19.45 -5.44 15.97
N SER A 45 -18.19 -5.81 16.11
CA SER A 45 -17.45 -5.64 17.38
C SER A 45 -15.93 -5.69 17.21
N VAL A 46 -15.33 -4.66 16.59
CA VAL A 46 -13.88 -4.48 16.67
C VAL A 46 -13.54 -3.91 18.05
N ASN A 47 -12.95 -4.72 18.93
CA ASN A 47 -12.54 -4.26 20.26
C ASN A 47 -11.21 -3.48 20.16
N LEU A 48 -11.26 -2.30 19.53
CA LEU A 48 -10.12 -1.43 19.22
C LEU A 48 -9.41 -0.85 20.47
N GLY A 49 -9.90 -1.14 21.68
CA GLY A 49 -9.47 -0.48 22.91
C GLY A 49 -8.30 -1.13 23.66
N SER A 50 -7.80 -2.30 23.27
CA SER A 50 -6.68 -2.93 24.01
C SER A 50 -5.32 -2.34 23.59
N PRO A 51 -4.43 -2.00 24.54
CA PRO A 51 -3.08 -1.48 24.25
C PRO A 51 -2.24 -2.40 23.35
N GLU A 52 -2.44 -3.71 23.46
CA GLU A 52 -1.79 -4.72 22.62
C GLU A 52 -2.19 -4.58 21.14
N THR A 53 -3.48 -4.34 20.87
CA THR A 53 -4.00 -4.09 19.52
C THR A 53 -3.37 -2.85 18.89
N MET A 54 -3.21 -1.78 19.67
CA MET A 54 -2.51 -0.57 19.21
C MET A 54 -1.03 -0.83 18.93
N LEU A 55 -0.34 -1.57 19.81
CA LEU A 55 1.08 -1.92 19.61
C LEU A 55 1.27 -2.74 18.32
N HIS A 56 0.44 -3.76 18.11
CA HIS A 56 0.49 -4.59 16.91
C HIS A 56 0.28 -3.75 15.64
N PHE A 57 -0.69 -2.83 15.64
CA PHE A 57 -0.91 -1.93 14.51
C PHE A 57 0.33 -1.06 14.23
N VAL A 58 0.91 -0.43 15.26
CA VAL A 58 2.10 0.42 15.13
C VAL A 58 3.28 -0.38 14.57
N LEU A 59 3.47 -1.63 15.02
CA LEU A 59 4.52 -2.50 14.50
C LEU A 59 4.31 -2.87 13.03
N ILE A 60 3.08 -3.23 12.62
CA ILE A 60 2.76 -3.48 11.21
C ILE A 60 2.98 -2.22 10.37
N PHE A 61 2.63 -1.06 10.90
CA PHE A 61 2.87 0.22 10.24
C PHE A 61 4.36 0.49 10.03
N LEU A 62 5.17 0.42 11.07
CA LEU A 62 6.59 0.75 10.99
C LEU A 62 7.42 -0.29 10.24
N LEU A 63 7.11 -1.58 10.40
CA LEU A 63 7.95 -2.66 9.88
C LEU A 63 7.51 -3.17 8.51
N ILE A 64 6.23 -3.03 8.15
CA ILE A 64 5.68 -3.60 6.91
C ILE A 64 5.14 -2.50 6.00
N GLY A 65 4.17 -1.70 6.49
CA GLY A 65 3.47 -0.72 5.67
C GLY A 65 4.40 0.39 5.17
N LEU A 66 5.12 1.03 6.09
CA LEU A 66 6.02 2.15 5.77
C LEU A 66 7.15 1.73 4.82
N PRO A 67 7.96 0.69 5.09
CA PRO A 67 9.07 0.34 4.20
C PRO A 67 8.58 -0.08 2.80
N ARG A 68 7.45 -0.79 2.73
CA ARG A 68 6.88 -1.24 1.47
C ARG A 68 6.35 -0.08 0.64
N GLU A 69 5.68 0.89 1.24
CA GLU A 69 5.23 2.09 0.54
C GLU A 69 6.37 3.02 0.15
N MET A 70 7.39 3.16 0.99
CA MET A 70 8.61 3.90 0.64
C MET A 70 9.28 3.30 -0.60
N PHE A 71 9.40 1.98 -0.67
CA PHE A 71 9.98 1.31 -1.84
C PHE A 71 9.11 1.48 -3.09
N TRP A 72 7.83 1.14 -3.02
CA TRP A 72 6.99 1.12 -4.23
C TRP A 72 6.58 2.53 -4.68
N ARG A 73 6.20 3.43 -3.77
CA ARG A 73 5.63 4.74 -4.11
C ARG A 73 6.72 5.80 -4.06
N GLY A 74 7.46 5.83 -2.95
CA GLY A 74 8.57 6.75 -2.76
C GLY A 74 9.72 6.57 -3.75
N PHE A 75 10.00 5.32 -4.16
CA PHE A 75 11.09 5.03 -5.10
C PHE A 75 10.58 4.61 -6.49
N VAL A 76 9.94 3.44 -6.64
CA VAL A 76 9.60 2.88 -7.97
C VAL A 76 8.67 3.79 -8.77
N GLN A 77 7.51 4.15 -8.20
CA GLN A 77 6.51 4.95 -8.89
C GLN A 77 7.02 6.38 -9.17
N THR A 78 7.76 6.98 -8.24
CA THR A 78 8.35 8.30 -8.42
C THR A 78 9.38 8.30 -9.55
N TYR A 79 10.24 7.28 -9.61
CA TYR A 79 11.20 7.11 -10.71
C TYR A 79 10.47 6.96 -12.05
N LEU A 80 9.47 6.09 -12.13
CA LEU A 80 8.69 5.89 -13.35
C LEU A 80 7.91 7.14 -13.76
N CYS A 81 7.43 7.94 -12.79
CA CYS A 81 6.71 9.19 -13.06
C CYS A 81 7.61 10.23 -13.70
N ARG A 82 8.89 10.29 -13.31
CA ARG A 82 9.87 11.20 -13.91
C ARG A 82 10.21 10.82 -15.36
N GLN A 83 10.17 9.53 -15.69
CA GLN A 83 10.54 9.04 -17.03
C GLN A 83 9.36 9.01 -18.00
N PHE A 84 8.18 8.58 -17.54
CA PHE A 84 7.04 8.25 -18.41
C PHE A 84 5.78 9.05 -18.09
N GLY A 85 5.82 9.94 -17.09
CA GLY A 85 4.67 10.69 -16.62
C GLY A 85 3.75 9.92 -15.67
N PRO A 86 2.74 10.59 -15.09
CA PRO A 86 1.96 10.06 -13.97
C PRO A 86 1.12 8.84 -14.36
N LEU A 87 0.40 8.87 -15.49
CA LEU A 87 -0.48 7.76 -15.88
C LEU A 87 0.31 6.46 -16.12
N LEU A 88 1.37 6.53 -16.93
CA LEU A 88 2.20 5.35 -17.23
C LEU A 88 2.93 4.85 -15.99
N SER A 89 3.38 5.74 -15.10
CA SER A 89 4.01 5.32 -13.85
C SER A 89 3.08 4.51 -12.95
N LEU A 90 1.79 4.87 -12.89
CA LEU A 90 0.79 4.14 -12.12
C LEU A 90 0.61 2.74 -12.70
N ILE A 91 0.38 2.64 -14.01
CA ILE A 91 0.16 1.37 -14.72
C ILE A 91 1.37 0.45 -14.54
N PHE A 92 2.58 0.94 -14.79
CA PHE A 92 3.80 0.13 -14.65
C PHE A 92 4.05 -0.29 -13.20
N THR A 93 3.80 0.59 -12.23
CA THR A 93 3.95 0.22 -10.80
C THR A 93 2.97 -0.87 -10.42
N VAL A 94 1.70 -0.77 -10.84
CA VAL A 94 0.68 -1.81 -10.60
C VAL A 94 1.11 -3.15 -11.20
N LEU A 95 1.55 -3.16 -12.46
CA LEU A 95 2.03 -4.36 -13.12
C LEU A 95 3.22 -5.00 -12.40
N LEU A 96 4.19 -4.18 -11.96
CA LEU A 96 5.36 -4.66 -11.22
C LEU A 96 4.99 -5.23 -9.85
N VAL A 97 4.08 -4.58 -9.11
CA VAL A 97 3.60 -5.08 -7.81
C VAL A 97 2.90 -6.44 -7.98
N THR A 98 2.03 -6.56 -8.99
CA THR A 98 1.32 -7.80 -9.29
C THR A 98 2.28 -8.91 -9.70
N ALA A 99 3.24 -8.61 -10.58
CA ALA A 99 4.27 -9.57 -11.01
C ALA A 99 5.13 -10.02 -9.82
N ALA A 100 5.54 -9.10 -8.94
CA ALA A 100 6.30 -9.42 -7.74
C ALA A 100 5.52 -10.33 -6.79
N ARG A 101 4.21 -10.08 -6.59
CA ARG A 101 3.36 -10.94 -5.75
C ARG A 101 3.21 -12.34 -6.34
N LEU A 102 2.99 -12.46 -7.65
CA LEU A 102 2.95 -13.75 -8.32
C LEU A 102 4.27 -14.51 -8.19
N ALA A 103 5.40 -13.83 -8.40
CA ALA A 103 6.72 -14.44 -8.23
C ALA A 103 6.94 -14.96 -6.80
N ILE A 104 6.53 -14.19 -5.79
CA ILE A 104 6.59 -14.63 -4.39
C ILE A 104 5.75 -15.90 -4.19
N ILE A 105 4.49 -15.91 -4.63
CA ILE A 105 3.61 -17.08 -4.48
C ILE A 105 4.22 -18.32 -5.15
N ILE A 106 4.74 -18.19 -6.36
CA ILE A 106 5.38 -19.30 -7.08
C ILE A 106 6.59 -19.86 -6.33
N ILE A 107 7.39 -18.99 -5.71
CA ILE A 107 8.64 -19.38 -5.03
C ILE A 107 8.36 -19.96 -3.63
N THR A 108 7.47 -19.34 -2.85
CA THR A 108 7.27 -19.70 -1.44
C THR A 108 6.16 -20.72 -1.24
N GLU A 109 5.09 -20.63 -2.03
CA GLU A 109 3.86 -21.41 -1.84
C GLU A 109 3.31 -21.92 -3.19
N PRO A 110 4.10 -22.72 -3.94
CA PRO A 110 3.74 -23.12 -5.31
C PRO A 110 2.41 -23.88 -5.39
N TRP A 111 2.02 -24.55 -4.31
CA TRP A 111 0.74 -25.26 -4.20
C TRP A 111 -0.47 -24.32 -4.31
N MET A 112 -0.34 -23.04 -3.95
CA MET A 112 -1.42 -22.05 -4.03
C MET A 112 -1.80 -21.70 -5.47
N ILE A 113 -0.95 -21.96 -6.47
CA ILE A 113 -1.25 -21.71 -7.88
C ILE A 113 -2.44 -22.56 -8.35
N ASN A 114 -2.68 -23.71 -7.73
CA ASN A 114 -3.82 -24.57 -8.07
C ASN A 114 -5.14 -24.09 -7.45
N TYR A 115 -5.10 -23.10 -6.55
CA TYR A 115 -6.31 -22.58 -5.91
C TYR A 115 -6.92 -21.45 -6.74
N PRO A 116 -8.22 -21.55 -7.12
CA PRO A 116 -8.92 -20.51 -7.89
C PRO A 116 -8.86 -19.12 -7.23
N TYR A 117 -8.87 -19.08 -5.90
CA TYR A 117 -8.81 -17.85 -5.13
C TYR A 117 -7.52 -17.05 -5.38
N THR A 118 -6.40 -17.74 -5.59
CA THR A 118 -5.10 -17.11 -5.86
C THR A 118 -5.12 -16.29 -7.15
N TYR A 119 -5.86 -16.74 -8.17
CA TYR A 119 -6.03 -15.99 -9.41
C TYR A 119 -6.87 -14.73 -9.20
N VAL A 120 -7.92 -14.79 -8.38
CA VAL A 120 -8.73 -13.61 -8.03
C VAL A 120 -7.89 -12.61 -7.22
N GLU A 121 -7.10 -13.10 -6.27
CA GLU A 121 -6.18 -12.26 -5.49
C GLU A 121 -5.17 -11.56 -6.41
N ALA A 122 -4.49 -12.31 -7.27
CA ALA A 122 -3.46 -11.77 -8.15
C ALA A 122 -4.00 -10.88 -9.27
N ALA A 123 -5.18 -11.19 -9.83
CA ALA A 123 -5.74 -10.44 -10.96
C ALA A 123 -6.58 -9.22 -10.55
N VAL A 124 -7.16 -9.23 -9.34
CA VAL A 124 -8.10 -8.19 -8.92
C VAL A 124 -7.65 -7.50 -7.65
N LEU A 125 -7.43 -8.24 -6.56
CA LEU A 125 -7.18 -7.63 -5.25
C LEU A 125 -5.82 -6.93 -5.18
N VAL A 126 -4.76 -7.59 -5.60
CA VAL A 126 -3.39 -7.05 -5.61
C VAL A 126 -3.27 -5.84 -6.54
N PRO A 127 -3.67 -5.90 -7.81
CA PRO A 127 -3.60 -4.73 -8.69
C PRO A 127 -4.56 -3.63 -8.26
N GLY A 128 -5.76 -3.97 -7.77
CA GLY A 128 -6.74 -2.98 -7.29
C GLY A 128 -6.21 -2.18 -6.10
N THR A 129 -5.64 -2.87 -5.10
CA THR A 129 -5.01 -2.21 -3.94
C THR A 129 -3.79 -1.39 -4.36
N ALA A 130 -2.93 -1.92 -5.25
CA ALA A 130 -1.79 -1.18 -5.78
C ALA A 130 -2.21 0.09 -6.54
N LEU A 131 -3.32 0.03 -7.30
CA LEU A 131 -3.86 1.15 -8.06
C LEU A 131 -4.40 2.24 -7.12
N VAL A 132 -5.20 1.87 -6.11
CA VAL A 132 -5.73 2.84 -5.14
C VAL A 132 -4.60 3.53 -4.38
N LEU A 133 -3.64 2.75 -3.86
CA LEU A 133 -2.48 3.30 -3.14
C LEU A 133 -1.61 4.18 -4.04
N GLY A 134 -1.37 3.76 -5.28
CA GLY A 134 -0.60 4.53 -6.25
C GLY A 134 -1.30 5.81 -6.69
N PHE A 135 -2.62 5.79 -6.86
CA PHE A 135 -3.43 6.97 -7.17
C PHE A 135 -3.46 7.95 -5.98
N LEU A 136 -3.65 7.45 -4.77
CA LEU A 136 -3.59 8.24 -3.55
C LEU A 136 -2.24 8.92 -3.41
N TYR A 137 -1.15 8.20 -3.67
CA TYR A 137 0.20 8.76 -3.68
C TYR A 137 0.35 9.86 -4.73
N GLN A 138 -0.14 9.69 -5.95
CA GLN A 138 -0.06 10.76 -6.97
C GLN A 138 -0.84 12.02 -6.61
N ARG A 139 -1.94 11.89 -5.85
CA ARG A 139 -2.76 13.04 -5.44
C ARG A 139 -2.23 13.76 -4.20
N THR A 140 -1.60 13.02 -3.30
CA THR A 140 -1.15 13.54 -2.01
C THR A 140 0.35 13.81 -1.98
N GLU A 141 1.11 13.14 -2.85
CA GLU A 141 2.56 12.95 -2.81
C GLU A 141 3.06 12.49 -1.42
N ASN A 142 2.19 11.81 -0.66
CA ASN A 142 2.43 11.45 0.73
C ASN A 142 2.53 9.92 0.88
N THR A 143 3.74 9.44 1.18
CA THR A 143 4.01 8.02 1.40
C THR A 143 3.47 7.51 2.74
N ILE A 144 3.31 8.38 3.74
CA ILE A 144 2.75 8.02 5.05
C ILE A 144 1.27 7.68 4.95
N ALA A 145 0.49 8.47 4.19
CA ALA A 145 -0.93 8.19 3.97
C ALA A 145 -1.14 6.83 3.28
N GLY A 146 -0.31 6.54 2.27
CA GLY A 146 -0.26 5.22 1.64
C GLY A 146 0.14 4.12 2.63
N ALA A 147 1.16 4.37 3.47
CA ALA A 147 1.64 3.39 4.45
C ALA A 147 0.56 3.05 5.48
N PHE A 148 -0.14 4.06 5.97
CA PHE A 148 -1.22 3.90 6.93
C PHE A 148 -2.38 3.10 6.34
N LEU A 149 -2.80 3.44 5.11
CA LEU A 149 -3.81 2.69 4.38
C LEU A 149 -3.39 1.23 4.13
N HIS A 150 -2.15 1.00 3.71
CA HIS A 150 -1.62 -0.35 3.50
C HIS A 150 -1.60 -1.15 4.81
N SER A 151 -1.16 -0.53 5.91
CA SER A 151 -1.14 -1.18 7.23
C SER A 151 -2.54 -1.51 7.72
N ILE A 152 -3.53 -0.64 7.48
CA ILE A 152 -4.94 -0.94 7.75
C ILE A 152 -5.39 -2.15 6.94
N ILE A 153 -5.09 -2.21 5.64
CA ILE A 153 -5.47 -3.33 4.75
C ILE A 153 -4.90 -4.66 5.27
N ILE A 154 -3.68 -4.65 5.82
CA ILE A 154 -3.03 -5.85 6.39
C ILE A 154 -3.59 -6.19 7.77
N PHE A 155 -3.77 -5.19 8.62
CA PHE A 155 -4.11 -5.35 10.04
C PHE A 155 -5.55 -5.78 10.25
N LEU A 156 -6.50 -5.18 9.51
CA LEU A 156 -7.93 -5.41 9.74
C LEU A 156 -8.35 -6.88 9.60
N PRO A 157 -7.94 -7.63 8.56
CA PRO A 157 -8.29 -9.04 8.43
C PRO A 157 -7.84 -9.89 9.62
N GLY A 158 -6.65 -9.61 10.19
CA GLY A 158 -6.14 -10.35 11.33
C GLY A 158 -6.96 -10.17 12.61
N TYR A 159 -7.76 -9.10 12.69
CA TYR A 159 -8.54 -8.73 13.88
C TYR A 159 -10.06 -8.89 13.71
N ILE A 160 -10.55 -9.09 12.49
CA ILE A 160 -11.98 -9.31 12.21
C ILE A 160 -12.36 -10.79 12.29
N PHE A 161 -11.41 -11.68 11.98
CA PHE A 161 -11.62 -13.13 12.00
C PHE A 161 -11.18 -13.81 13.31
N TYR A 162 -10.83 -13.01 14.34
CA TYR A 162 -10.53 -13.46 15.70
C TYR A 162 -11.52 -12.86 16.70
#